data_AF-A0A2S7NUX2-F1
#
_entry.id   AF-A0A2S7NUX2-F1
#
_cell.length_a   1.000
_cell.length_b   1.000
_cell.length_c   1.000
_cell.angle_alpha   90.00
_cell.angle_beta   90.00
_cell.angle_gamma   90.00
#
_symmetry.space_group_name_H-M   'P 1'
#
loop_
_entity.id
_entity.type
_entity.pdbx_description
1 polymer ?
#
loop_
_entity_poly.entity_id
_entity_poly.type
_entity_poly.pdbx_seq_one_letter_code
_entity_poly.pdbx_strand_id
1 'polypeptide(L)'
;MKYLIPLAAVTSAAYAAVLPRQEQVCTFVMVGVGGSPSGEIVETTIGENRIGGSYPRAIYSINAKVLTDANGNNCSISSSTAQFQCTSNSTATLFTLGDNSDLLYDDTNANFLACPADDGSYNIFSQAKKDTTGCQTIQLLYGGFSCAALGRPSSSSSSAVPSATSTTSPRATSAASCPTNIDSGSFQFPHLIVPTSPDAPDYAFGNSYTAHITSTNSTLFNFDVPSDAPYTGTCALIFLFPFASATQSGSYTFTGIEEEQGEDGGLDFALLSGIATAETTYKSTPTVATDYGTTEILPGNNYTVATFPCPAGQTVTYSGSSVGGVGLSYFENSAPSAIGLYMVPCV
;
A
#
# COMPACT_ATOMS: atom_id res chain seq x y z
N MET A 1 -51.63 46.23 35.73
CA MET A 1 -50.18 46.03 35.89
C MET A 1 -49.79 44.81 35.08
N LYS A 2 -49.01 44.97 34.01
CA LYS A 2 -48.52 43.87 33.16
C LYS A 2 -47.20 43.38 33.75
N TYR A 3 -47.13 42.13 34.18
CA TYR A 3 -45.88 41.50 34.62
C TYR A 3 -45.30 40.68 33.47
N LEU A 4 -44.10 41.07 33.04
CA LEU A 4 -43.22 40.36 32.11
C LEU A 4 -42.36 39.36 32.88
N ILE A 5 -42.25 38.13 32.37
CA ILE A 5 -41.33 37.09 32.84
C ILE A 5 -40.05 37.19 31.99
N PRO A 6 -38.83 37.23 32.58
CA PRO A 6 -37.60 37.20 31.81
C PRO A 6 -37.17 35.75 31.54
N LEU A 7 -36.85 35.44 30.28
CA LEU A 7 -36.09 34.24 29.92
C LEU A 7 -34.59 34.53 30.09
N ALA A 8 -33.91 33.73 30.91
CA ALA A 8 -32.44 33.72 30.98
C ALA A 8 -31.88 32.79 29.89
N ALA A 9 -31.05 33.32 29.00
CA ALA A 9 -30.30 32.54 28.03
C ALA A 9 -28.90 32.22 28.61
N VAL A 10 -28.58 30.93 28.70
CA VAL A 10 -27.24 30.44 29.06
C VAL A 10 -26.46 30.26 27.76
N THR A 11 -25.40 31.04 27.57
CA THR A 11 -24.46 30.87 26.46
C THR A 11 -23.23 30.10 26.95
N SER A 12 -23.09 28.85 26.53
CA SER A 12 -21.89 28.04 26.75
C SER A 12 -20.81 28.44 25.74
N ALA A 13 -19.72 29.06 26.20
CA ALA A 13 -18.51 29.24 25.40
C ALA A 13 -17.59 28.03 25.62
N ALA A 14 -17.39 27.22 24.59
CA ALA A 14 -16.39 26.16 24.60
C ALA A 14 -15.01 26.77 24.27
N TYR A 15 -14.09 26.75 25.23
CA TYR A 15 -12.68 27.01 24.96
C TYR A 15 -12.03 25.69 24.49
N ALA A 16 -11.65 25.63 23.22
CA ALA A 16 -10.78 24.58 22.72
C ALA A 16 -9.34 24.89 23.15
N ALA A 17 -8.79 24.09 24.06
CA ALA A 17 -7.37 24.13 24.38
C ALA A 17 -6.58 23.55 23.19
N VAL A 18 -5.70 24.35 22.58
CA VAL A 18 -4.77 23.90 21.55
C VAL A 18 -3.60 23.21 22.25
N LEU A 19 -3.57 21.88 22.21
CA LEU A 19 -2.36 21.12 22.57
C LEU A 19 -1.38 21.16 21.38
N PRO A 20 -0.07 21.32 21.62
CA PRO A 20 0.92 21.37 20.54
C PRO A 20 1.00 20.00 19.81
N ARG A 21 0.78 20.01 18.49
CA ARG A 21 1.07 18.90 17.57
C ARG A 21 2.59 18.81 17.40
N GLN A 22 3.25 17.72 17.82
CA GLN A 22 4.51 17.14 17.27
C GLN A 22 5.33 16.39 18.34
N GLU A 23 5.12 15.09 18.56
CA GLU A 23 6.09 14.22 19.29
C GLU A 23 5.96 12.71 18.95
N GLN A 24 5.66 12.31 17.71
CA GLN A 24 5.79 10.89 17.33
C GLN A 24 6.75 10.72 16.15
N VAL A 25 7.74 9.85 16.38
CA VAL A 25 8.75 9.45 15.40
C VAL A 25 8.11 8.44 14.46
N CYS A 26 8.26 8.65 13.16
CA CYS A 26 7.57 7.85 12.17
C CYS A 26 8.53 7.41 11.06
N THR A 27 8.57 6.11 10.77
CA THR A 27 9.52 5.48 9.85
C THR A 27 8.86 5.06 8.54
N PHE A 28 9.52 5.32 7.39
CA PHE A 28 8.98 5.10 6.05
C PHE A 28 10.09 4.92 5.01
N VAL A 29 9.72 4.48 3.81
CA VAL A 29 10.58 4.48 2.61
C VAL A 29 10.08 5.52 1.61
N MET A 30 10.87 5.85 0.60
CA MET A 30 10.45 6.78 -0.45
C MET A 30 10.60 6.21 -1.85
N VAL A 31 9.78 6.72 -2.78
CA VAL A 31 9.88 6.44 -4.22
C VAL A 31 9.88 7.74 -5.02
N GLY A 32 10.73 7.83 -6.04
CA GLY A 32 10.73 8.90 -7.02
C GLY A 32 9.71 8.62 -8.13
N VAL A 33 8.81 9.57 -8.39
CA VAL A 33 7.76 9.48 -9.42
C VAL A 33 7.64 10.76 -10.24
N GLY A 34 6.77 10.78 -11.25
CA GLY A 34 6.44 11.99 -12.04
C GLY A 34 7.44 12.34 -13.14
N GLY A 35 8.58 11.64 -13.22
CA GLY A 35 9.59 11.80 -14.27
C GLY A 35 10.39 10.51 -14.51
N SER A 36 11.39 10.57 -15.40
CA SER A 36 12.36 9.49 -15.61
C SER A 36 13.74 9.95 -15.11
N PRO A 37 14.36 9.27 -14.14
CA PRO A 37 14.01 7.96 -13.61
C PRO A 37 12.86 8.02 -12.60
N SER A 38 12.17 6.88 -12.46
CA SER A 38 11.28 6.58 -11.34
C SER A 38 11.78 5.33 -10.64
N GLY A 39 11.56 5.21 -9.33
CA GLY A 39 11.98 4.04 -8.57
C GLY A 39 12.20 4.31 -7.09
N GLU A 40 12.58 3.28 -6.33
CA GLU A 40 12.89 3.42 -4.91
C GLU A 40 14.05 4.38 -4.67
N ILE A 41 13.99 5.10 -3.55
CA ILE A 41 15.13 5.87 -3.07
C ILE A 41 16.08 4.93 -2.34
N VAL A 42 17.32 4.93 -2.80
CA VAL A 42 18.43 4.16 -2.24
C VAL A 42 19.46 5.10 -1.64
N GLU A 43 20.27 4.59 -0.73
CA GLU A 43 21.27 5.41 -0.02
C GLU A 43 22.68 4.81 -0.17
N THR A 44 23.65 5.65 -0.53
CA THR A 44 25.05 5.24 -0.58
C THR A 44 25.62 5.07 0.84
N THR A 45 26.78 4.42 0.97
CA THR A 45 27.45 4.24 2.28
C THR A 45 27.86 5.54 2.96
N ILE A 46 27.89 6.65 2.22
CA ILE A 46 28.22 7.98 2.76
C ILE A 46 26.98 8.85 3.01
N GLY A 47 25.77 8.33 2.77
CA GLY A 47 24.50 9.02 3.05
C GLY A 47 23.94 9.82 1.87
N GLU A 48 24.34 9.56 0.63
CA GLU A 48 23.72 10.23 -0.53
C GLU A 48 22.46 9.50 -0.98
N ASN A 49 21.34 10.22 -1.12
CA ASN A 49 20.08 9.66 -1.62
C ASN A 49 20.04 9.66 -3.14
N ARG A 50 19.65 8.53 -3.73
CA ARG A 50 19.70 8.29 -5.17
C ARG A 50 18.49 7.48 -5.67
N ILE A 51 18.30 7.46 -6.99
CA ILE A 51 17.42 6.51 -7.68
C ILE A 51 18.27 5.59 -8.55
N GLY A 52 18.08 4.28 -8.41
CA GLY A 52 18.85 3.26 -9.14
C GLY A 52 20.28 3.08 -8.61
N GLY A 53 21.08 2.28 -9.32
CA GLY A 53 22.38 1.79 -8.84
C GLY A 53 22.26 0.58 -7.91
N SER A 54 23.40 0.09 -7.42
CA SER A 54 23.48 -1.10 -6.55
C SER A 54 23.64 -0.70 -5.08
N TYR A 55 22.72 0.11 -4.58
CA TYR A 55 22.72 0.62 -3.21
C TYR A 55 21.52 0.07 -2.42
N PRO A 56 21.64 -0.11 -1.10
CA PRO A 56 20.52 -0.55 -0.27
C PRO A 56 19.41 0.49 -0.28
N ARG A 57 18.16 0.02 -0.13
CA ARG A 57 16.99 0.89 0.02
C ARG A 57 17.16 1.82 1.23
N ALA A 58 16.81 3.08 1.06
CA ALA A 58 16.87 4.06 2.13
C ALA A 58 15.63 3.92 3.04
N ILE A 59 15.84 3.99 4.35
CA ILE A 59 14.77 4.00 5.35
C ILE A 59 14.91 5.29 6.13
N TYR A 60 13.81 6.02 6.25
CA TYR A 60 13.78 7.33 6.88
C TYR A 60 12.93 7.31 8.13
N SER A 61 13.27 8.14 9.10
CA SER A 61 12.40 8.50 10.21
C SER A 61 12.22 10.01 10.25
N ILE A 62 11.01 10.49 10.50
CA ILE A 62 10.77 11.93 10.71
C ILE A 62 10.26 12.17 12.12
N ASN A 63 10.84 13.18 12.78
CA ASN A 63 10.36 13.69 14.05
C ASN A 63 10.48 15.21 14.05
N ALA A 64 9.39 15.90 14.39
CA ALA A 64 9.37 17.36 14.42
C ALA A 64 9.94 18.03 13.16
N LYS A 65 9.60 17.52 11.95
CA LYS A 65 10.12 17.92 10.62
C LYS A 65 11.59 17.56 10.34
N VAL A 66 12.33 17.02 11.32
CA VAL A 66 13.69 16.53 11.13
C VAL A 66 13.63 15.12 10.58
N LEU A 67 14.08 14.97 9.33
CA LEU A 67 14.21 13.68 8.66
C LEU A 67 15.59 13.08 8.96
N THR A 68 15.64 11.80 9.32
CA THR A 68 16.88 11.05 9.57
C THR A 68 16.89 9.73 8.80
N ASP A 69 18.05 9.23 8.42
CA ASP A 69 18.22 7.88 7.84
C ASP A 69 18.12 6.76 8.91
N ALA A 70 18.30 5.51 8.48
CA ALA A 70 18.33 4.33 9.35
C ALA A 70 19.50 4.33 10.35
N ASN A 71 20.55 5.09 10.07
CA ASN A 71 21.73 5.23 10.92
C ASN A 71 21.60 6.40 11.91
N GLY A 72 20.51 7.17 11.85
CA GLY A 72 20.27 8.36 12.67
C GLY A 72 20.98 9.63 12.16
N ASN A 73 21.51 9.62 10.94
CA ASN A 73 22.07 10.81 10.31
C ASN A 73 20.94 11.74 9.88
N ASN A 74 21.08 13.03 10.17
CA ASN A 74 20.15 14.04 9.68
C ASN A 74 20.20 14.11 8.15
N CYS A 75 19.03 14.12 7.53
CA CYS A 75 18.86 14.44 6.12
C CYS A 75 18.83 15.95 5.92
N SER A 76 19.49 16.40 4.86
CA SER A 76 19.61 17.80 4.50
C SER A 76 19.66 17.98 3.00
N ILE A 77 19.30 19.18 2.57
CA ILE A 77 19.57 19.70 1.24
C ILE A 77 20.82 20.55 1.37
N SER A 78 21.92 20.09 0.79
CA SER A 78 23.22 20.77 0.84
C SER A 78 23.10 22.21 0.32
N SER A 79 23.55 23.19 1.10
CA SER A 79 23.49 24.60 0.70
C SER A 79 24.43 24.96 -0.44
N SER A 80 25.46 24.14 -0.70
CA SER A 80 26.46 24.39 -1.76
C SER A 80 26.13 23.66 -3.06
N THR A 81 25.52 22.47 -2.99
CA THR A 81 25.24 21.61 -4.15
C THR A 81 23.75 21.40 -4.42
N ALA A 82 22.87 21.81 -3.50
CA ALA A 82 21.43 21.53 -3.49
C ALA A 82 21.09 20.03 -3.44
N GLN A 83 22.05 19.16 -3.11
CA GLN A 83 21.86 17.71 -3.09
C GLN A 83 21.13 17.27 -1.83
N PHE A 84 20.18 16.33 -1.98
CA PHE A 84 19.47 15.71 -0.88
C PHE A 84 20.26 14.51 -0.34
N GLN A 85 20.66 14.56 0.94
CA GLN A 85 21.60 13.61 1.54
C GLN A 85 21.40 13.49 3.06
N CYS A 86 21.61 12.30 3.63
CA CYS A 86 21.59 12.04 5.07
C CYS A 86 23.00 11.70 5.57
N THR A 87 23.88 12.71 5.58
CA THR A 87 25.28 12.53 5.97
C THR A 87 25.51 12.81 7.46
N SER A 88 26.48 12.13 8.07
CA SER A 88 26.88 12.39 9.46
C SER A 88 27.23 13.87 9.69
N ASN A 89 26.84 14.40 10.86
CA ASN A 89 27.06 15.80 11.27
C ASN A 89 26.45 16.86 10.33
N SER A 90 25.48 16.50 9.49
CA SER A 90 24.77 17.49 8.67
C SER A 90 23.77 18.30 9.52
N THR A 91 23.60 19.58 9.16
CA THR A 91 22.51 20.40 9.71
C THR A 91 21.22 19.98 9.03
N ALA A 92 20.24 19.53 9.81
CA ALA A 92 18.99 19.03 9.25
C ALA A 92 18.25 20.11 8.42
N THR A 93 17.76 19.71 7.25
CA THR A 93 16.70 20.46 6.58
C THR A 93 15.37 20.05 7.18
N LEU A 94 14.46 21.00 7.34
CA LEU A 94 13.11 20.71 7.80
C LEU A 94 12.26 20.27 6.61
N PHE A 95 11.71 19.07 6.71
CA PHE A 95 10.82 18.48 5.73
C PHE A 95 9.40 18.40 6.27
N THR A 96 8.44 18.48 5.37
CA THR A 96 7.02 18.27 5.67
C THR A 96 6.51 17.09 4.88
N LEU A 97 5.72 16.27 5.55
CA LEU A 97 4.94 15.24 4.89
C LEU A 97 3.66 15.90 4.37
N GLY A 98 3.54 16.04 3.06
CA GLY A 98 2.39 16.67 2.41
C GLY A 98 1.18 15.74 2.32
N ASP A 99 -0.02 16.32 2.23
CA ASP A 99 -1.28 15.55 2.23
C ASP A 99 -1.43 14.57 1.04
N ASN A 100 -0.66 14.77 -0.03
CA ASN A 100 -0.60 13.89 -1.20
C ASN A 100 0.51 12.82 -1.10
N SER A 101 1.02 12.56 0.10
CA SER A 101 2.17 11.68 0.35
C SER A 101 3.49 12.17 -0.24
N ASP A 102 3.60 13.46 -0.58
CA ASP A 102 4.83 14.10 -1.06
C ASP A 102 5.76 14.50 0.10
N LEU A 103 7.06 14.25 -0.02
CA LEU A 103 8.06 14.90 0.82
C LEU A 103 8.23 16.36 0.34
N LEU A 104 7.83 17.32 1.17
CA LEU A 104 7.99 18.73 0.90
C LEU A 104 9.27 19.25 1.57
N TYR A 105 10.04 20.07 0.86
CA TYR A 105 11.05 20.93 1.46
C TYR A 105 10.58 22.38 1.47
N ASP A 106 10.98 23.12 2.50
CA ASP A 106 10.51 24.49 2.78
C ASP A 106 8.97 24.59 2.85
N ASP A 107 8.30 23.54 3.33
CA ASP A 107 6.85 23.39 3.52
C ASP A 107 5.96 23.47 2.27
N THR A 108 6.48 23.86 1.10
CA THR A 108 5.65 24.08 -0.11
C THR A 108 6.15 23.37 -1.36
N ASN A 109 7.41 22.91 -1.39
CA ASN A 109 8.01 22.40 -2.62
C ASN A 109 8.04 20.86 -2.63
N ALA A 110 7.24 20.25 -3.50
CA ALA A 110 7.23 18.79 -3.72
C ALA A 110 8.21 18.32 -4.82
N ASN A 111 8.72 19.25 -5.62
CA ASN A 111 9.49 18.93 -6.83
C ASN A 111 10.99 18.86 -6.54
N PHE A 112 11.61 17.75 -6.90
CA PHE A 112 13.05 17.53 -6.87
C PHE A 112 13.59 17.33 -8.29
N LEU A 113 14.90 17.30 -8.44
CA LEU A 113 15.60 17.00 -9.68
C LEU A 113 16.39 15.71 -9.52
N ALA A 114 16.12 14.72 -10.37
CA ALA A 114 16.96 13.54 -10.53
C ALA A 114 17.94 13.76 -11.68
N CYS A 115 19.24 13.73 -11.39
CA CYS A 115 20.29 13.96 -12.39
C CYS A 115 21.17 12.70 -12.52
N PRO A 116 21.50 12.27 -13.75
CA PRO A 116 22.38 11.12 -13.97
C PRO A 116 23.70 11.23 -13.20
N ALA A 117 24.19 10.10 -12.69
CA ALA A 117 25.50 9.92 -12.09
C ALA A 117 26.35 8.94 -12.93
N ASP A 118 27.67 8.91 -12.67
CA ASP A 118 28.62 8.12 -13.48
C ASP A 118 28.46 6.60 -13.32
N ASP A 119 27.77 6.14 -12.27
CA ASP A 119 27.54 4.74 -11.95
C ASP A 119 26.17 4.21 -12.44
N GLY A 120 25.44 4.99 -13.25
CA GLY A 120 24.13 4.63 -13.77
C GLY A 120 22.97 4.85 -12.78
N SER A 121 23.25 5.35 -11.58
CA SER A 121 22.23 5.88 -10.68
C SER A 121 21.94 7.35 -10.97
N TYR A 122 21.02 7.95 -10.21
CA TYR A 122 20.66 9.35 -10.31
C TYR A 122 20.72 10.02 -8.94
N ASN A 123 21.48 11.11 -8.87
CA ASN A 123 21.56 11.96 -7.69
C ASN A 123 20.28 12.82 -7.58
N ILE A 124 19.80 13.03 -6.36
CA ILE A 124 18.58 13.80 -6.09
C ILE A 124 18.96 15.18 -5.56
N PHE A 125 18.40 16.24 -6.17
CA PHE A 125 18.64 17.63 -5.80
C PHE A 125 17.32 18.36 -5.60
N SER A 126 17.36 19.49 -4.87
CA SER A 126 16.26 20.46 -4.91
C SER A 126 16.29 21.27 -6.20
N GLN A 127 15.19 21.97 -6.48
CA GLN A 127 15.09 22.86 -7.65
C GLN A 127 16.01 24.09 -7.58
N ALA A 128 16.72 24.30 -6.46
CA ALA A 128 17.76 25.33 -6.37
C ALA A 128 18.98 25.01 -7.26
N LYS A 129 19.18 23.73 -7.63
CA LYS A 129 20.19 23.37 -8.62
C LYS A 129 19.76 23.89 -9.99
N LYS A 130 20.61 24.71 -10.60
CA LYS A 130 20.46 25.08 -12.00
C LYS A 130 20.68 23.84 -12.86
N ASP A 131 19.63 23.36 -13.53
CA ASP A 131 19.77 22.26 -14.48
C ASP A 131 20.61 22.71 -15.68
N THR A 132 21.74 22.06 -15.88
CA THR A 132 22.66 22.34 -17.00
C THR A 132 23.05 21.07 -17.76
N THR A 133 22.46 19.91 -17.42
CA THR A 133 23.09 18.62 -17.76
C THR A 133 22.13 17.45 -17.97
N GLY A 134 20.82 17.68 -18.02
CA GLY A 134 19.82 16.63 -18.34
C GLY A 134 19.14 16.02 -17.13
N CYS A 135 18.92 16.82 -16.08
CA CYS A 135 18.12 16.41 -14.93
C CYS A 135 16.63 16.33 -15.31
N GLN A 136 15.87 15.52 -14.59
CA GLN A 136 14.42 15.42 -14.76
C GLN A 136 13.72 15.75 -13.44
N THR A 137 12.57 16.42 -13.55
CA THR A 137 11.75 16.73 -12.37
C THR A 137 11.06 15.47 -11.88
N ILE A 138 11.14 15.23 -10.58
CA ILE A 138 10.49 14.12 -9.89
C ILE A 138 9.82 14.62 -8.61
N GLN A 139 8.89 13.83 -8.08
CA GLN A 139 8.38 13.97 -6.71
C GLN A 139 8.86 12.78 -5.88
N LEU A 140 9.14 13.03 -4.60
CA LEU A 140 9.49 11.98 -3.65
C LEU A 140 8.24 11.64 -2.84
N LEU A 141 7.64 10.48 -3.11
CA LEU A 141 6.51 10.00 -2.33
C LEU A 141 7.00 9.15 -1.18
N TYR A 142 6.52 9.43 0.04
CA TYR A 142 6.80 8.60 1.20
C TYR A 142 5.72 7.51 1.38
N GLY A 143 6.15 6.32 1.83
CA GLY A 143 5.27 5.18 2.11
C GLY A 143 5.57 4.54 3.47
N GLY A 144 4.55 4.36 4.30
CA GLY A 144 4.66 3.74 5.63
C GLY A 144 3.63 4.25 6.64
N PHE A 145 3.04 3.34 7.42
CA PHE A 145 1.93 3.61 8.35
C PHE A 145 2.26 4.53 9.54
N SER A 146 3.52 4.68 9.92
CA SER A 146 3.85 5.39 11.16
C SER A 146 3.55 6.89 11.09
N CYS A 147 3.59 7.50 9.89
CA CYS A 147 3.51 8.95 9.70
C CYS A 147 2.09 9.52 9.58
N ALA A 148 1.11 8.69 9.22
CA ALA A 148 -0.27 9.13 8.98
C ALA A 148 -0.98 9.59 10.27
N ALA A 149 -0.50 9.16 11.45
CA ALA A 149 -1.08 9.49 12.76
C ALA A 149 -0.80 10.94 13.25
N LEU A 150 0.15 11.66 12.67
CA LEU A 150 0.57 12.98 13.15
C LEU A 150 -0.45 14.11 12.90
N GLY A 151 -1.54 13.81 12.18
CA GLY A 151 -2.60 14.77 11.83
C GLY A 151 -3.86 14.76 12.69
N ARG A 152 -4.14 13.74 13.53
CA ARG A 152 -5.50 13.54 14.08
C ARG A 152 -5.60 13.68 15.62
N PRO A 153 -6.63 14.37 16.16
CA PRO A 153 -6.88 14.43 17.60
C PRO A 153 -7.27 13.06 18.17
N SER A 154 -6.74 12.75 19.36
CA SER A 154 -6.98 11.51 20.11
C SER A 154 -8.44 11.43 20.56
N SER A 155 -9.13 10.35 20.17
CA SER A 155 -10.39 9.96 20.80
C SER A 155 -10.10 8.97 21.91
N SER A 156 -10.33 9.44 23.14
CA SER A 156 -10.26 8.64 24.36
C SER A 156 -11.40 7.63 24.42
N SER A 157 -11.07 6.35 24.42
CA SER A 157 -11.94 5.33 25.02
C SER A 157 -11.09 4.20 25.59
N SER A 158 -10.88 4.28 26.89
CA SER A 158 -10.44 3.16 27.71
C SER A 158 -11.52 2.08 27.70
N SER A 159 -11.15 0.83 27.43
CA SER A 159 -11.91 -0.32 27.91
C SER A 159 -10.97 -1.49 28.16
N ALA A 160 -10.99 -1.93 29.42
CA ALA A 160 -10.16 -2.98 29.97
C ALA A 160 -10.57 -4.35 29.43
N VAL A 161 -9.56 -5.17 29.15
CA VAL A 161 -9.70 -6.57 28.73
C VAL A 161 -9.92 -7.43 29.99
N PRO A 162 -10.98 -8.25 30.10
CA PRO A 162 -11.00 -9.34 31.05
C PRO A 162 -10.44 -10.61 30.41
N SER A 163 -9.52 -11.26 31.13
CA SER A 163 -9.01 -12.60 30.85
C SER A 163 -10.04 -13.66 31.28
N ALA A 164 -10.35 -14.63 30.42
CA ALA A 164 -11.07 -15.86 30.77
C ALA A 164 -10.69 -16.97 29.76
N THR A 165 -9.74 -17.85 30.12
CA THR A 165 -9.95 -19.21 30.64
C THR A 165 -10.76 -20.14 29.73
N SER A 166 -10.02 -21.06 29.11
CA SER A 166 -10.42 -22.24 28.35
C SER A 166 -11.39 -23.16 29.12
N THR A 167 -12.51 -23.50 28.49
CA THR A 167 -13.37 -24.63 28.91
C THR A 167 -13.73 -25.47 27.69
N THR A 168 -13.63 -26.79 27.84
CA THR A 168 -13.75 -27.85 26.83
C THR A 168 -15.19 -28.35 26.62
N SER A 169 -15.45 -28.88 25.40
CA SER A 169 -16.44 -29.91 24.99
C SER A 169 -17.73 -29.42 24.28
N PRO A 170 -18.40 -30.20 23.38
CA PRO A 170 -18.00 -31.41 22.62
C PRO A 170 -18.14 -31.29 21.07
N ARG A 171 -17.51 -32.27 20.41
CA ARG A 171 -17.46 -32.62 18.96
C ARG A 171 -18.78 -32.47 18.18
N ALA A 172 -18.75 -31.71 17.09
CA ALA A 172 -19.68 -31.75 15.96
C ALA A 172 -18.90 -31.91 14.64
N THR A 173 -19.53 -32.59 13.68
CA THR A 173 -19.04 -33.02 12.36
C THR A 173 -18.14 -32.02 11.63
N SER A 174 -16.99 -32.49 11.15
CA SER A 174 -15.98 -31.74 10.41
C SER A 174 -16.56 -31.18 9.11
N ALA A 175 -17.01 -29.93 9.14
CA ALA A 175 -17.08 -29.11 7.93
C ALA A 175 -15.65 -28.97 7.39
N ALA A 176 -15.48 -29.09 6.07
CA ALA A 176 -14.18 -28.85 5.45
C ALA A 176 -13.67 -27.47 5.89
N SER A 177 -12.50 -27.43 6.51
CA SER A 177 -11.90 -26.18 6.98
C SER A 177 -10.90 -25.72 5.94
N CYS A 178 -11.15 -24.58 5.33
CA CYS A 178 -10.23 -24.01 4.35
C CYS A 178 -9.10 -23.26 5.06
N PRO A 179 -7.83 -23.42 4.65
CA PRO A 179 -6.75 -22.57 5.11
C PRO A 179 -7.03 -21.09 4.83
N THR A 180 -6.57 -20.22 5.71
CA THR A 180 -6.62 -18.75 5.55
C THR A 180 -5.24 -18.14 5.29
N ASN A 181 -4.23 -18.98 5.04
CA ASN A 181 -2.88 -18.61 4.67
C ASN A 181 -2.27 -19.70 3.79
N ILE A 182 -1.02 -19.49 3.35
CA ILE A 182 -0.27 -20.43 2.51
C ILE A 182 0.87 -21.14 3.26
N ASP A 183 0.95 -20.99 4.58
CA ASP A 183 2.07 -21.51 5.38
C ASP A 183 1.97 -23.03 5.62
N SER A 184 0.74 -23.57 5.60
CA SER A 184 0.45 -24.91 6.11
C SER A 184 0.12 -25.95 5.05
N GLY A 185 0.29 -25.68 3.75
CA GLY A 185 -0.09 -26.66 2.73
C GLY A 185 0.11 -26.23 1.28
N SER A 186 -0.46 -27.03 0.37
CA SER A 186 -0.48 -26.73 -1.06
C SER A 186 -1.32 -25.48 -1.35
N PHE A 187 -0.87 -24.67 -2.29
CA PHE A 187 -1.61 -23.51 -2.80
C PHE A 187 -1.32 -23.33 -4.30
N GLN A 188 -2.20 -22.60 -4.99
CA GLN A 188 -1.95 -22.05 -6.32
C GLN A 188 -1.78 -20.54 -6.21
N PHE A 189 -0.90 -20.00 -7.04
CA PHE A 189 -0.72 -18.57 -7.28
C PHE A 189 -1.08 -18.26 -8.75
N PRO A 190 -1.27 -16.99 -9.11
CA PRO A 190 -1.59 -16.61 -10.48
C PRO A 190 -0.43 -16.92 -11.43
N HIS A 191 -0.69 -17.64 -12.52
CA HIS A 191 0.29 -17.87 -13.60
C HIS A 191 0.25 -16.77 -14.68
N LEU A 192 -0.76 -15.91 -14.64
CA LEU A 192 -0.86 -14.71 -15.47
C LEU A 192 -1.46 -13.57 -14.63
N ILE A 193 -0.84 -12.39 -14.67
CA ILE A 193 -1.35 -11.17 -14.05
C ILE A 193 -1.43 -10.10 -15.12
N VAL A 194 -2.62 -9.60 -15.44
CA VAL A 194 -2.83 -8.65 -16.54
C VAL A 194 -3.51 -7.39 -16.00
N PRO A 195 -2.83 -6.24 -15.97
CA PRO A 195 -3.46 -4.96 -15.72
C PRO A 195 -4.39 -4.57 -16.88
N THR A 196 -5.51 -3.95 -16.56
CA THR A 196 -6.45 -3.39 -17.53
C THR A 196 -6.92 -2.03 -17.05
N SER A 197 -7.15 -1.10 -17.98
CA SER A 197 -7.54 0.28 -17.65
C SER A 197 -8.53 0.85 -18.67
N PRO A 198 -9.69 1.40 -18.25
CA PRO A 198 -10.55 2.22 -19.11
C PRO A 198 -9.83 3.43 -19.72
N ASP A 199 -8.76 3.94 -19.12
CA ASP A 199 -7.99 5.08 -19.65
C ASP A 199 -7.18 4.69 -20.90
N ALA A 200 -6.88 3.40 -21.06
CA ALA A 200 -6.19 2.83 -22.23
C ALA A 200 -6.96 1.59 -22.74
N PRO A 201 -8.17 1.77 -23.29
CA PRO A 201 -9.14 0.67 -23.39
C PRO A 201 -8.78 -0.39 -24.44
N ASP A 202 -7.94 -0.03 -25.42
CA ASP A 202 -7.46 -0.90 -26.50
C ASP A 202 -5.99 -1.33 -26.29
N TYR A 203 -5.34 -0.92 -25.18
CA TYR A 203 -3.95 -1.25 -24.91
C TYR A 203 -3.85 -2.56 -24.11
N ALA A 204 -3.03 -3.48 -24.60
CA ALA A 204 -2.68 -4.70 -23.88
C ALA A 204 -1.40 -4.46 -23.09
N PHE A 205 -1.50 -4.47 -21.75
CA PHE A 205 -0.35 -4.25 -20.87
C PHE A 205 0.61 -5.45 -20.82
N GLY A 206 0.17 -6.62 -21.30
CA GLY A 206 0.96 -7.83 -21.24
C GLY A 206 0.84 -8.53 -19.88
N ASN A 207 1.58 -9.62 -19.75
CA ASN A 207 1.76 -10.26 -18.46
C ASN A 207 2.63 -9.38 -17.55
N SER A 208 2.23 -9.28 -16.29
CA SER A 208 2.90 -8.60 -15.20
C SER A 208 3.25 -9.60 -14.09
N TYR A 209 4.01 -9.14 -13.12
CA TYR A 209 4.17 -9.81 -11.82
C TYR A 209 3.62 -8.96 -10.67
N THR A 210 3.14 -7.77 -11.00
CA THR A 210 2.60 -6.78 -10.08
C THR A 210 1.13 -6.57 -10.41
N ALA A 211 0.29 -6.72 -9.38
CA ALA A 211 -1.09 -6.29 -9.44
C ALA A 211 -1.16 -4.76 -9.31
N HIS A 212 -2.01 -4.15 -10.13
CA HIS A 212 -2.30 -2.72 -10.12
C HIS A 212 -3.80 -2.54 -10.07
N ILE A 213 -4.32 -2.37 -8.85
CA ILE A 213 -5.74 -2.12 -8.60
C ILE A 213 -5.84 -0.68 -8.11
N THR A 214 -6.52 0.18 -8.85
CA THR A 214 -6.76 1.58 -8.47
C THR A 214 -8.18 1.95 -8.87
N SER A 215 -8.62 3.17 -8.53
CA SER A 215 -9.92 3.68 -8.97
C SER A 215 -10.13 3.64 -10.50
N THR A 216 -9.06 3.56 -11.28
CA THR A 216 -9.09 3.49 -12.75
C THR A 216 -8.41 2.26 -13.33
N ASN A 217 -7.88 1.34 -12.51
CA ASN A 217 -7.20 0.15 -13.01
C ASN A 217 -7.72 -1.09 -12.30
N SER A 218 -7.96 -2.15 -13.08
CA SER A 218 -8.29 -3.48 -12.56
C SER A 218 -7.19 -4.45 -12.95
N THR A 219 -7.00 -5.49 -12.15
CA THR A 219 -6.04 -6.56 -12.45
C THR A 219 -6.76 -7.88 -12.64
N LEU A 220 -6.37 -8.62 -13.67
CA LEU A 220 -6.86 -9.97 -13.97
C LEU A 220 -5.81 -11.00 -13.54
N PHE A 221 -6.25 -12.10 -12.94
CA PHE A 221 -5.41 -13.16 -12.39
C PHE A 221 -5.85 -14.51 -12.96
N ASN A 222 -4.99 -15.19 -13.71
CA ASN A 222 -5.27 -16.57 -14.13
C ASN A 222 -4.64 -17.57 -13.18
N PHE A 223 -5.41 -18.58 -12.82
CA PHE A 223 -4.93 -19.74 -12.08
C PHE A 223 -5.06 -20.98 -12.95
N ASP A 224 -4.00 -21.78 -13.03
CA ASP A 224 -4.08 -23.13 -13.60
C ASP A 224 -4.20 -24.12 -12.45
N VAL A 225 -5.38 -24.70 -12.30
CA VAL A 225 -5.68 -25.56 -11.15
C VAL A 225 -5.39 -27.01 -11.51
N PRO A 226 -4.52 -27.72 -10.75
CA PRO A 226 -4.24 -29.13 -11.01
C PRO A 226 -5.50 -29.99 -10.98
N SER A 227 -5.55 -31.04 -11.81
CA SER A 227 -6.66 -32.00 -11.83
C SER A 227 -6.64 -32.99 -10.66
N ASP A 228 -5.47 -33.16 -10.05
CA ASP A 228 -5.23 -34.17 -9.02
C ASP A 228 -5.38 -33.59 -7.61
N ALA A 229 -5.38 -34.48 -6.61
CA ALA A 229 -5.35 -34.09 -5.21
C ALA A 229 -4.16 -33.13 -4.96
N PRO A 230 -4.33 -32.08 -4.13
CA PRO A 230 -5.49 -31.82 -3.24
C PRO A 230 -6.66 -31.02 -3.86
N TYR A 231 -6.66 -30.73 -5.17
CA TYR A 231 -7.63 -29.82 -5.81
C TYR A 231 -8.90 -30.50 -6.35
N THR A 232 -9.29 -31.66 -5.80
CA THR A 232 -10.46 -32.43 -6.25
C THR A 232 -11.74 -32.15 -5.45
N GLY A 233 -11.63 -31.35 -4.40
CA GLY A 233 -12.72 -31.06 -3.46
C GLY A 233 -13.16 -29.60 -3.48
N THR A 234 -13.13 -28.98 -2.31
CA THR A 234 -13.46 -27.56 -2.13
C THR A 234 -12.18 -26.74 -2.07
N CYS A 235 -12.19 -25.55 -2.66
CA CYS A 235 -11.11 -24.58 -2.64
C CYS A 235 -11.61 -23.26 -2.05
N ALA A 236 -10.69 -22.47 -1.50
CA ALA A 236 -10.92 -21.09 -1.14
C ALA A 236 -10.00 -20.16 -1.95
N LEU A 237 -10.56 -19.06 -2.42
CA LEU A 237 -9.79 -17.91 -2.90
C LEU A 237 -9.50 -17.02 -1.70
N ILE A 238 -8.22 -16.76 -1.44
CA ILE A 238 -7.75 -15.97 -0.31
C ILE A 238 -6.87 -14.82 -0.81
N PHE A 239 -7.00 -13.67 -0.16
CA PHE A 239 -6.13 -12.53 -0.38
C PHE A 239 -5.32 -12.29 0.89
N LEU A 240 -3.99 -12.36 0.77
CA LEU A 240 -3.08 -12.13 1.89
C LEU A 240 -2.59 -10.69 1.82
N PHE A 241 -2.77 -9.96 2.93
CA PHE A 241 -2.37 -8.56 3.00
C PHE A 241 -1.61 -8.27 4.29
N PRO A 242 -0.34 -8.68 4.38
CA PRO A 242 0.51 -8.45 5.55
C PRO A 242 0.82 -6.96 5.72
N PHE A 243 1.35 -6.59 6.89
CA PHE A 243 2.00 -5.30 7.05
C PHE A 243 3.20 -5.19 6.11
N ALA A 244 3.40 -4.01 5.51
CA ALA A 244 4.57 -3.75 4.66
C ALA A 244 5.91 -4.01 5.39
N SER A 245 5.93 -3.86 6.73
CA SER A 245 7.10 -4.19 7.56
C SER A 245 7.39 -5.68 7.68
N ALA A 246 6.42 -6.54 7.36
CA ALA A 246 6.52 -7.98 7.48
C ALA A 246 6.88 -8.67 6.16
N THR A 247 6.61 -8.04 5.00
CA THR A 247 6.87 -8.59 3.66
C THR A 247 8.36 -8.69 3.36
N GLN A 248 8.87 -9.90 3.07
CA GLN A 248 10.29 -10.10 2.73
C GLN A 248 10.60 -9.94 1.23
N SER A 249 9.59 -9.91 0.35
CA SER A 249 9.79 -10.09 -1.10
C SER A 249 9.09 -9.08 -2.00
N GLY A 250 8.57 -8.00 -1.43
CA GLY A 250 8.01 -6.90 -2.22
C GLY A 250 7.36 -5.85 -1.34
N SER A 251 7.72 -4.59 -1.55
CA SER A 251 6.96 -3.46 -1.02
C SER A 251 5.65 -3.35 -1.80
N TYR A 252 4.55 -3.02 -1.14
CA TYR A 252 3.31 -2.64 -1.80
C TYR A 252 3.00 -1.16 -1.58
N THR A 253 2.20 -0.59 -2.48
CA THR A 253 1.59 0.73 -2.33
C THR A 253 0.12 0.53 -2.03
N PHE A 254 -0.36 1.10 -0.93
CA PHE A 254 -1.78 1.10 -0.55
C PHE A 254 -2.24 2.54 -0.33
N THR A 255 -3.34 2.92 -0.96
CA THR A 255 -3.93 4.28 -0.97
C THR A 255 -5.46 4.18 -0.96
N GLY A 256 -6.16 5.29 -0.69
CA GLY A 256 -7.62 5.34 -0.63
C GLY A 256 -8.16 5.55 0.80
N ILE A 257 -9.49 5.60 0.93
CA ILE A 257 -10.20 6.01 2.16
C ILE A 257 -10.80 4.85 2.97
N GLU A 258 -10.38 3.61 2.73
CA GLU A 258 -10.93 2.42 3.41
C GLU A 258 -10.76 2.39 4.93
N GLU A 259 -9.97 3.29 5.52
CA GLU A 259 -9.83 3.39 6.99
C GLU A 259 -10.91 4.26 7.67
N GLU A 260 -11.80 4.89 6.92
CA GLU A 260 -13.01 5.52 7.48
C GLU A 260 -14.11 4.46 7.56
N GLN A 261 -14.29 3.87 8.75
CA GLN A 261 -15.36 2.91 9.03
C GLN A 261 -16.72 3.47 8.56
N GLY A 262 -17.28 2.90 7.48
CA GLY A 262 -18.55 3.33 6.87
C GLY A 262 -18.47 3.95 5.48
N GLU A 263 -17.28 4.04 4.86
CA GLU A 263 -17.11 4.51 3.47
C GLU A 263 -17.23 3.39 2.41
N ASP A 264 -17.54 2.14 2.82
CA ASP A 264 -17.82 0.98 1.96
C ASP A 264 -16.74 0.69 0.89
N GLY A 265 -15.48 1.05 1.15
CA GLY A 265 -14.36 0.74 0.27
C GLY A 265 -13.91 -0.72 0.39
N GLY A 266 -13.37 -1.26 -0.71
CA GLY A 266 -12.75 -2.57 -0.70
C GLY A 266 -12.00 -2.87 -1.99
N LEU A 267 -11.49 -4.09 -2.06
CA LEU A 267 -11.26 -4.77 -3.32
C LEU A 267 -12.48 -5.64 -3.66
N ASP A 268 -13.07 -5.39 -4.82
CA ASP A 268 -14.08 -6.28 -5.38
C ASP A 268 -13.41 -7.38 -6.20
N PHE A 269 -13.77 -8.63 -5.88
CA PHE A 269 -13.24 -9.80 -6.55
C PHE A 269 -14.36 -10.55 -7.29
N ALA A 270 -14.09 -10.95 -8.53
CA ALA A 270 -15.06 -11.68 -9.33
C ALA A 270 -14.40 -12.77 -10.18
N LEU A 271 -15.10 -13.88 -10.40
CA LEU A 271 -14.77 -14.88 -11.41
C LEU A 271 -15.28 -14.40 -12.78
N LEU A 272 -14.44 -14.48 -13.80
CA LEU A 272 -14.82 -14.12 -15.16
C LEU A 272 -15.32 -15.33 -15.97
N SER A 273 -16.16 -15.06 -16.97
CA SER A 273 -16.78 -16.07 -17.84
C SER A 273 -15.85 -16.61 -18.94
N GLY A 274 -14.62 -16.11 -18.99
CA GLY A 274 -13.62 -16.46 -20.00
C GLY A 274 -12.21 -16.28 -19.45
N ILE A 275 -11.23 -16.74 -20.21
CA ILE A 275 -9.83 -16.76 -19.80
C ILE A 275 -9.10 -15.55 -20.37
N ALA A 276 -8.49 -14.75 -19.52
CA ALA A 276 -7.63 -13.65 -19.96
C ALA A 276 -6.32 -14.19 -20.57
N THR A 277 -5.74 -13.44 -21.49
CA THR A 277 -4.41 -13.69 -22.07
C THR A 277 -3.54 -12.45 -21.89
N ALA A 278 -2.25 -12.53 -22.19
CA ALA A 278 -1.37 -11.36 -22.19
C ALA A 278 -1.82 -10.27 -23.18
N GLU A 279 -2.71 -10.58 -24.12
CA GLU A 279 -3.28 -9.66 -25.11
C GLU A 279 -4.62 -9.05 -24.67
N THR A 280 -5.15 -9.48 -23.51
CA THR A 280 -6.39 -8.93 -22.97
C THR A 280 -6.21 -7.45 -22.65
N THR A 281 -7.17 -6.65 -23.11
CA THR A 281 -7.30 -5.22 -22.86
C THR A 281 -8.54 -4.99 -22.02
N TYR A 282 -8.77 -3.74 -21.59
CA TYR A 282 -10.02 -3.41 -20.89
C TYR A 282 -11.27 -3.76 -21.73
N LYS A 283 -11.27 -3.46 -23.03
CA LYS A 283 -12.41 -3.77 -23.92
C LYS A 283 -12.62 -5.26 -24.17
N SER A 284 -11.55 -6.05 -24.17
CA SER A 284 -11.62 -7.51 -24.38
C SER A 284 -11.64 -8.30 -23.08
N THR A 285 -11.72 -7.62 -21.92
CA THR A 285 -11.86 -8.26 -20.62
C THR A 285 -13.14 -9.11 -20.61
N PRO A 286 -13.06 -10.42 -20.29
CA PRO A 286 -14.24 -11.26 -20.22
C PRO A 286 -15.24 -10.74 -19.18
N THR A 287 -16.53 -10.95 -19.43
CA THR A 287 -17.59 -10.52 -18.51
C THR A 287 -17.55 -11.27 -17.19
N VAL A 288 -18.07 -10.66 -16.12
CA VAL A 288 -18.21 -11.32 -14.81
C VAL A 288 -19.18 -12.49 -14.91
N ALA A 289 -18.73 -13.67 -14.49
CA ALA A 289 -19.55 -14.88 -14.33
C ALA A 289 -20.15 -14.97 -12.91
N THR A 290 -19.31 -14.75 -11.90
CA THR A 290 -19.71 -14.75 -10.50
C THR A 290 -19.02 -13.59 -9.81
N ASP A 291 -19.80 -12.72 -9.19
CA ASP A 291 -19.31 -11.64 -8.34
C ASP A 291 -19.21 -12.16 -6.90
N TYR A 292 -18.02 -12.05 -6.28
CA TYR A 292 -17.82 -12.38 -4.86
C TYR A 292 -17.97 -11.17 -3.95
N GLY A 293 -18.13 -9.99 -4.52
CA GLY A 293 -18.35 -8.74 -3.83
C GLY A 293 -17.09 -8.12 -3.26
N THR A 294 -17.34 -7.05 -2.52
CA THR A 294 -16.32 -6.18 -1.94
C THR A 294 -15.76 -6.75 -0.65
N THR A 295 -14.44 -6.92 -0.61
CA THR A 295 -13.67 -7.25 0.59
C THR A 295 -12.99 -5.98 1.09
N GLU A 296 -13.38 -5.50 2.27
CA GLU A 296 -12.68 -4.43 2.98
C GLU A 296 -11.28 -4.92 3.39
N ILE A 297 -10.22 -4.20 3.00
CA ILE A 297 -8.84 -4.65 3.18
C ILE A 297 -8.00 -3.67 4.00
N LEU A 298 -7.55 -4.15 5.15
CA LEU A 298 -6.55 -3.54 6.01
C LEU A 298 -5.26 -4.38 6.06
N PRO A 299 -4.08 -3.76 6.05
CA PRO A 299 -2.82 -4.47 6.27
C PRO A 299 -2.75 -5.25 7.58
N GLY A 300 -1.95 -6.31 7.57
CA GLY A 300 -1.77 -7.23 8.68
C GLY A 300 -2.77 -8.38 8.75
N ASN A 301 -3.61 -8.55 7.74
CA ASN A 301 -4.72 -9.49 7.74
C ASN A 301 -4.68 -10.43 6.53
N ASN A 302 -5.41 -11.53 6.66
CA ASN A 302 -5.69 -12.45 5.57
C ASN A 302 -7.20 -12.54 5.38
N TYR A 303 -7.64 -12.52 4.13
CA TYR A 303 -9.04 -12.46 3.76
C TYR A 303 -9.42 -13.71 2.99
N THR A 304 -10.50 -14.38 3.39
CA THR A 304 -11.15 -15.38 2.56
C THR A 304 -12.18 -14.67 1.70
N VAL A 305 -11.91 -14.56 0.41
CA VAL A 305 -12.78 -13.92 -0.57
C VAL A 305 -13.99 -14.80 -0.85
N ALA A 306 -13.74 -16.07 -1.16
CA ALA A 306 -14.81 -17.02 -1.45
C ALA A 306 -14.36 -18.47 -1.25
N THR A 307 -15.35 -19.35 -1.08
CA THR A 307 -15.17 -20.81 -1.04
C THR A 307 -16.06 -21.45 -2.10
N PHE A 308 -15.49 -22.34 -2.91
CA PHE A 308 -16.16 -22.94 -4.07
C PHE A 308 -15.60 -24.33 -4.39
N PRO A 309 -16.31 -25.17 -5.18
CA PRO A 309 -15.73 -26.39 -5.71
C PRO A 309 -14.47 -26.07 -6.53
N CYS A 310 -13.38 -26.78 -6.27
CA CYS A 310 -12.12 -26.56 -7.00
C CYS A 310 -12.34 -26.77 -8.51
N PRO A 311 -11.92 -25.84 -9.38
CA PRO A 311 -12.01 -26.01 -10.83
C PRO A 311 -10.88 -26.92 -11.34
N ALA A 312 -10.84 -28.16 -10.86
CA ALA A 312 -9.76 -29.12 -11.10
C ALA A 312 -9.48 -29.31 -12.60
N GLY A 313 -8.22 -29.17 -13.00
CA GLY A 313 -7.76 -29.33 -14.37
C GLY A 313 -8.14 -28.18 -15.31
N GLN A 314 -8.63 -27.06 -14.78
CA GLN A 314 -9.04 -25.91 -15.57
C GLN A 314 -8.16 -24.69 -15.29
N THR A 315 -8.01 -23.84 -16.30
CA THR A 315 -7.60 -22.45 -16.11
C THR A 315 -8.83 -21.63 -15.79
N VAL A 316 -8.74 -20.72 -14.82
CA VAL A 316 -9.80 -19.77 -14.46
C VAL A 316 -9.23 -18.37 -14.31
N THR A 317 -10.01 -17.33 -14.61
CA THR A 317 -9.60 -15.93 -14.44
C THR A 317 -10.45 -15.25 -13.38
N TYR A 318 -9.80 -14.60 -12.42
CA TYR A 318 -10.43 -13.69 -11.48
C TYR A 318 -10.04 -12.25 -11.77
N SER A 319 -10.91 -11.29 -11.49
CA SER A 319 -10.59 -9.87 -11.48
C SER A 319 -10.50 -9.34 -10.05
N GLY A 320 -9.58 -8.42 -9.81
CA GLY A 320 -9.57 -7.54 -8.65
C GLY A 320 -9.76 -6.09 -9.10
N SER A 321 -10.74 -5.40 -8.52
CA SER A 321 -11.06 -4.01 -8.86
C SER A 321 -11.29 -3.16 -7.61
N SER A 322 -11.11 -1.84 -7.76
CA SER A 322 -11.22 -0.89 -6.66
C SER A 322 -12.69 -0.54 -6.37
N VAL A 323 -13.05 -0.54 -5.09
CA VAL A 323 -14.30 0.02 -4.57
C VAL A 323 -13.95 1.11 -3.56
N GLY A 324 -14.73 2.19 -3.52
CA GLY A 324 -14.47 3.31 -2.59
C GLY A 324 -13.16 4.06 -2.86
N GLY A 325 -12.56 3.89 -4.05
CA GLY A 325 -11.34 4.60 -4.45
C GLY A 325 -10.05 4.01 -3.88
N VAL A 326 -10.06 2.77 -3.38
CA VAL A 326 -8.82 2.13 -2.94
C VAL A 326 -7.85 1.84 -4.07
N GLY A 327 -6.60 2.18 -3.80
CA GLY A 327 -5.47 1.82 -4.63
C GLY A 327 -4.61 0.80 -3.91
N LEU A 328 -4.35 -0.32 -4.55
CA LEU A 328 -3.37 -1.29 -4.11
C LEU A 328 -2.51 -1.71 -5.30
N SER A 329 -1.19 -1.57 -5.14
CA SER A 329 -0.21 -2.13 -6.08
C SER A 329 0.80 -2.98 -5.33
N TYR A 330 0.96 -4.23 -5.72
CA TYR A 330 1.85 -5.18 -5.04
C TYR A 330 2.43 -6.20 -6.01
N PHE A 331 3.65 -6.66 -5.72
CA PHE A 331 4.25 -7.80 -6.42
C PHE A 331 3.77 -9.11 -5.80
N GLU A 332 3.16 -9.98 -6.61
CA GLU A 332 2.67 -11.29 -6.19
C GLU A 332 3.86 -12.18 -5.80
N ASN A 333 3.91 -12.63 -4.54
CA ASN A 333 5.04 -13.44 -4.04
C ASN A 333 4.58 -14.51 -3.07
N SER A 334 5.39 -15.53 -2.78
CA SER A 334 5.04 -16.59 -1.84
C SER A 334 6.09 -16.77 -0.73
N ALA A 335 6.82 -15.70 -0.41
CA ALA A 335 7.79 -15.72 0.67
C ALA A 335 7.09 -15.58 2.04
N PRO A 336 7.78 -15.79 3.17
CA PRO A 336 7.20 -15.52 4.47
C PRO A 336 6.60 -14.10 4.54
N SER A 337 5.37 -14.01 5.07
CA SER A 337 4.51 -12.82 4.98
C SER A 337 4.20 -12.44 3.53
N ALA A 338 3.65 -13.39 2.79
CA ALA A 338 3.26 -13.22 1.40
C ALA A 338 2.14 -12.18 1.25
N ILE A 339 2.20 -11.38 0.18
CA ILE A 339 1.11 -10.54 -0.29
C ILE A 339 0.67 -11.06 -1.66
N GLY A 340 -0.64 -11.23 -1.84
CA GLY A 340 -1.15 -11.75 -3.09
C GLY A 340 -2.50 -12.44 -3.00
N LEU A 341 -2.96 -12.88 -4.16
CA LEU A 341 -4.20 -13.63 -4.33
C LEU A 341 -3.86 -15.10 -4.58
N TYR A 342 -4.36 -16.00 -3.75
CA TYR A 342 -4.07 -17.43 -3.82
C TYR A 342 -5.32 -18.27 -3.84
N MET A 343 -5.22 -19.47 -4.40
CA MET A 343 -6.22 -20.51 -4.25
C MET A 343 -5.66 -21.63 -3.38
N VAL A 344 -6.39 -21.98 -2.32
CA VAL A 344 -6.00 -23.05 -1.40
C VAL A 344 -7.05 -24.16 -1.39
N PRO A 345 -6.65 -25.44 -1.41
CA PRO A 345 -7.56 -26.56 -1.21
C PRO A 345 -7.97 -26.64 0.26
N CYS A 346 -9.25 -26.92 0.51
CA CYS A 346 -9.78 -27.13 1.85
C CYS A 346 -9.55 -28.58 2.30
N VAL A 347 -9.39 -28.78 3.61
CA VAL A 347 -9.17 -30.09 4.24
C VAL A 347 -10.39 -30.58 5.01
#